data_AF-J2ZX56-F1
#
_entry.id   AF-J2ZX56-F1
#
_cell.length_a   1.000
_cell.length_b   1.000
_cell.length_c   1.000
_cell.angle_alpha   90.00
_cell.angle_beta   90.00
_cell.angle_gamma   90.00
#
_symmetry.space_group_name_H-M   'P 1'
#
loop_
_entity.id
_entity.type
_entity.pdbx_description
1 polymer ?
#
loop_
_entity_poly.entity_id
_entity_poly.type
_entity_poly.pdbx_seq_one_letter_code
_entity_poly.pdbx_strand_id
1 'polypeptide(L)'
;MTGAKDVRDKLYELQKEELIKLEDAAVVVRDEDGKVKVDQAVGLVGSGALGGAFWGMLIGLLFWAPWLGMAIGAVTGAISGKFADIGIDDDFIESVSESIGPGNSAIFLLIRDVQKERVMEEIEGYAPTVLRTNLSPEQEENLREAFGTEAPPA
;
A
#
# COMPACT_ATOMS: atom_id res chain seq x y z
N MET A 1 18.30 1.06 -7.15
CA MET A 1 16.99 1.39 -6.54
C MET A 1 16.26 0.08 -6.24
N THR A 2 16.61 -0.58 -5.13
CA THR A 2 16.07 -1.90 -4.74
C THR A 2 15.56 -1.95 -3.30
N GLY A 3 15.67 -0.87 -2.52
CA GLY A 3 15.38 -0.88 -1.08
C GLY A 3 13.99 -1.45 -0.74
N ALA A 4 12.94 -1.09 -1.48
CA ALA A 4 11.61 -1.67 -1.26
C ALA A 4 11.52 -3.17 -1.61
N LYS A 5 12.31 -3.65 -2.58
CA LYS A 5 12.40 -5.08 -2.92
C LYS A 5 13.19 -5.86 -1.85
N ASP A 6 14.25 -5.26 -1.32
CA ASP A 6 15.05 -5.88 -0.26
C ASP A 6 14.24 -5.98 1.05
N VAL A 7 13.47 -4.92 1.38
CA VAL A 7 12.53 -4.93 2.51
C VAL A 7 11.39 -5.94 2.28
N ARG A 8 10.86 -6.04 1.06
CA ARG A 8 9.86 -7.07 0.70
C ARG A 8 10.36 -8.48 1.01
N ASP A 9 11.58 -8.78 0.59
CA ASP A 9 12.17 -10.10 0.78
C ASP A 9 12.41 -10.39 2.26
N LYS A 10 12.82 -9.38 3.04
CA LYS A 10 12.91 -9.50 4.49
C LYS A 10 11.54 -9.75 5.15
N LEU A 11 10.51 -9.02 4.76
CA LEU A 11 9.14 -9.20 5.28
C LEU A 11 8.58 -10.59 4.97
N TYR A 12 8.99 -11.22 3.87
CA TYR A 12 8.65 -12.61 3.57
C TYR A 12 9.23 -13.59 4.58
N GLU A 13 10.47 -13.38 5.03
CA GLU A 13 11.10 -14.19 6.07
C GLU A 13 10.35 -14.01 7.39
N LEU A 14 10.05 -12.77 7.78
CA LEU A 14 9.33 -12.47 9.01
C LEU A 14 7.91 -13.06 9.03
N GLN A 15 7.26 -13.17 7.87
CA GLN A 15 5.97 -13.85 7.76
C GLN A 15 6.08 -15.36 8.03
N LYS A 16 7.15 -16.01 7.57
CA LYS A 16 7.39 -17.44 7.87
C LYS A 16 7.67 -17.69 9.35
N GLU A 17 8.24 -16.70 10.03
CA GLU A 17 8.49 -16.72 11.47
C GLU A 17 7.27 -16.31 12.30
N GLU A 18 6.11 -16.10 11.66
CA GLU A 18 4.85 -15.65 12.28
C GLU A 18 4.97 -14.31 13.04
N LEU A 19 5.95 -13.48 12.67
CA LEU A 19 6.12 -12.14 13.23
C LEU A 19 5.19 -11.11 12.59
N ILE A 20 4.71 -11.38 11.38
CA ILE A 20 3.77 -10.55 10.64
C ILE A 20 2.79 -11.41 9.84
N LYS A 21 1.54 -10.99 9.75
CA LYS A 21 0.51 -11.58 8.87
C LYS A 21 0.10 -10.54 7.84
N LEU A 22 0.58 -10.72 6.61
CA LEU A 22 0.24 -9.86 5.50
C LEU A 22 -1.05 -10.34 4.83
N GLU A 23 -1.94 -9.40 4.60
CA GLU A 23 -3.14 -9.57 3.77
C GLU A 23 -2.86 -9.24 2.32
N ASP A 24 -2.01 -8.24 2.07
CA ASP A 24 -1.60 -7.87 0.73
C ASP A 24 -0.35 -6.99 0.71
N ALA A 25 0.31 -6.88 -0.46
CA ALA A 25 1.46 -6.00 -0.64
C ALA A 25 1.64 -5.51 -2.09
N ALA A 26 2.07 -4.25 -2.23
CA ALA A 26 2.45 -3.64 -3.51
C ALA A 26 3.75 -2.87 -3.39
N VAL A 27 4.64 -2.99 -4.38
CA VAL A 27 5.89 -2.23 -4.45
C VAL A 27 5.72 -1.10 -5.47
N VAL A 28 6.13 0.08 -5.06
CA VAL A 28 6.10 1.28 -5.90
C VAL A 28 7.52 1.77 -6.09
N VAL A 29 7.91 1.99 -7.34
CA VAL A 29 9.19 2.58 -7.71
C VAL A 29 8.93 3.87 -8.45
N ARG A 30 9.46 4.99 -7.94
CA ARG A 30 9.43 6.28 -8.62
C ARG A 30 10.80 6.50 -9.26
N ASP A 31 10.84 6.59 -10.58
CA ASP A 31 12.08 6.89 -11.29
C ASP A 31 12.52 8.35 -11.08
N GLU A 32 13.73 8.69 -11.53
CA GLU A 32 14.29 10.04 -11.42
C GLU A 32 13.51 11.07 -12.26
N ASP A 33 12.84 10.62 -13.33
CA ASP A 33 11.94 11.43 -14.15
C ASP A 33 10.57 11.67 -13.47
N GLY A 34 10.36 11.08 -12.29
CA GLY A 34 9.15 11.20 -11.49
C GLY A 34 8.02 10.27 -11.91
N LYS A 35 8.22 9.37 -12.89
CA LYS A 35 7.23 8.36 -13.28
C LYS A 35 7.17 7.26 -12.22
N VAL A 36 5.96 6.84 -11.90
CA VAL A 36 5.71 5.82 -10.90
C VAL A 36 5.38 4.50 -11.60
N LYS A 37 6.03 3.42 -11.16
CA LYS A 37 5.75 2.04 -11.54
C LYS A 37 5.27 1.29 -10.31
N VAL A 38 4.12 0.63 -10.44
CA VAL A 38 3.58 -0.24 -9.39
C VAL A 38 3.82 -1.67 -9.83
N ASP A 39 4.68 -2.36 -9.11
CA ASP A 39 4.88 -3.79 -9.23
C ASP A 39 4.09 -4.44 -8.09
N GLN A 40 3.08 -5.25 -8.41
CA GLN A 40 2.45 -6.07 -7.37
C GLN A 40 3.51 -6.95 -6.71
N ALA A 41 3.50 -7.05 -5.38
CA ALA A 41 4.40 -7.95 -4.66
C ALA A 41 3.83 -9.38 -4.72
N VAL A 42 3.64 -9.90 -5.94
CA VAL A 42 3.16 -11.25 -6.20
C VAL A 42 4.16 -12.22 -5.57
N GLY A 43 3.76 -12.87 -4.48
CA GLY A 43 4.60 -13.78 -3.70
C GLY A 43 4.50 -13.64 -2.18
N LEU A 44 3.98 -12.52 -1.66
CA LEU A 44 3.79 -12.32 -0.22
C LEU A 44 2.42 -12.81 0.30
N VAL A 45 1.47 -13.06 -0.61
CA VAL A 45 0.04 -13.03 -0.29
C VAL A 45 -0.67 -14.27 -0.82
N GLY A 46 -1.44 -14.93 0.04
CA GLY A 46 -2.28 -16.08 -0.31
C GLY A 46 -3.47 -15.71 -1.21
N SER A 47 -4.44 -16.61 -1.34
CA SER A 47 -5.60 -16.52 -2.24
C SER A 47 -6.63 -15.41 -1.93
N GLY A 48 -6.26 -14.32 -1.25
CA GLY A 48 -7.11 -13.16 -0.91
C GLY A 48 -6.52 -11.80 -1.29
N ALA A 49 -5.50 -11.77 -2.17
CA ALA A 49 -4.78 -10.56 -2.57
C ALA A 49 -5.68 -9.56 -3.33
N LEU A 50 -5.49 -8.27 -3.06
CA LEU A 50 -6.12 -7.20 -3.84
C LEU A 50 -5.49 -7.16 -5.23
N GLY A 51 -6.33 -6.88 -6.22
CA GLY A 51 -5.90 -6.79 -7.61
C GLY A 51 -5.00 -5.58 -7.86
N GLY A 52 -4.25 -5.63 -8.98
CA GLY A 52 -3.40 -4.50 -9.39
C GLY A 52 -4.20 -3.21 -9.63
N ALA A 53 -5.49 -3.33 -9.95
CA ALA A 53 -6.42 -2.22 -10.09
C ALA A 53 -6.66 -1.49 -8.76
N PHE A 54 -6.85 -2.22 -7.66
CA PHE A 54 -7.01 -1.65 -6.32
C PHE A 54 -5.79 -0.79 -5.96
N TRP A 55 -4.59 -1.39 -6.03
CA TRP A 55 -3.36 -0.71 -5.66
C TRP A 55 -3.00 0.41 -6.63
N GLY A 56 -3.24 0.22 -7.92
CA GLY A 56 -3.04 1.27 -8.92
C GLY A 56 -3.89 2.51 -8.63
N MET A 57 -5.15 2.33 -8.23
CA MET A 57 -6.04 3.44 -7.85
C MET A 57 -5.66 4.07 -6.50
N LEU A 58 -5.44 3.27 -5.45
CA LEU A 58 -5.07 3.77 -4.13
C LEU A 58 -3.74 4.54 -4.16
N ILE A 59 -2.72 4.00 -4.83
CA ILE A 59 -1.43 4.67 -4.99
C ILE A 59 -1.59 5.91 -5.89
N GLY A 60 -2.37 5.82 -6.97
CA GLY A 60 -2.66 6.97 -7.83
C GLY A 60 -3.27 8.15 -7.06
N LEU A 61 -4.12 7.85 -6.08
CA LEU A 61 -4.64 8.83 -5.14
C LEU A 61 -3.57 9.36 -4.19
N LEU A 62 -2.85 8.47 -3.51
CA LEU A 62 -1.85 8.83 -2.50
C LEU A 62 -0.70 9.67 -3.08
N PHE A 63 -0.46 9.63 -4.39
CA PHE A 63 0.57 10.46 -5.03
C PHE A 63 0.04 11.68 -5.78
N TRP A 64 -1.25 12.00 -5.62
CA TRP A 64 -1.91 13.08 -6.38
C TRP A 64 -1.54 13.02 -7.87
N ALA A 65 -1.36 11.80 -8.39
CA ALA A 65 -0.99 11.50 -9.75
C ALA A 65 -2.19 10.83 -10.44
N PRO A 66 -3.34 11.52 -10.53
CA PRO A 66 -4.58 10.93 -11.00
C PRO A 66 -4.39 10.36 -12.41
N TRP A 67 -3.55 10.91 -13.28
CA TRP A 67 -3.29 10.38 -14.63
C TRP A 67 -2.71 8.94 -14.69
N LEU A 68 -2.12 8.43 -13.61
CA LEU A 68 -1.66 7.05 -13.52
C LEU A 68 -2.78 6.09 -13.07
N GLY A 69 -3.85 6.62 -12.47
CA GLY A 69 -5.08 5.90 -12.09
C GLY A 69 -6.33 6.27 -12.91
N MET A 70 -6.26 7.29 -13.76
CA MET A 70 -7.37 7.85 -14.56
C MET A 70 -7.60 7.05 -15.85
N ALA A 71 -7.62 5.72 -15.74
CA ALA A 71 -8.31 4.92 -16.75
C ALA A 71 -9.84 4.96 -16.56
N ILE A 72 -10.37 5.57 -15.47
CA ILE A 72 -11.81 5.70 -15.24
C ILE A 72 -12.11 7.08 -14.66
N GLY A 73 -12.90 7.88 -15.37
CA GLY A 73 -13.20 9.27 -15.04
C GLY A 73 -14.32 9.47 -14.00
N ALA A 74 -14.46 10.74 -13.58
CA ALA A 74 -15.62 11.36 -12.94
C ALA A 74 -15.73 11.42 -11.39
N VAL A 75 -14.64 11.29 -10.61
CA VAL A 75 -14.75 11.45 -9.13
C VAL A 75 -13.62 12.30 -8.52
N THR A 76 -13.30 13.47 -9.07
CA THR A 76 -12.24 14.33 -8.49
C THR A 76 -12.66 15.12 -7.24
N GLY A 77 -13.94 15.05 -6.79
CA GLY A 77 -14.44 15.85 -5.66
C GLY A 77 -14.98 15.08 -4.44
N ALA A 78 -15.26 13.78 -4.56
CA ALA A 78 -15.88 12.97 -3.48
C ALA A 78 -14.91 11.97 -2.85
N ILE A 79 -13.66 11.95 -3.31
CA ILE A 79 -12.66 10.97 -2.91
C ILE A 79 -12.07 11.38 -1.56
N SER A 80 -11.45 12.55 -1.41
CA SER A 80 -10.73 12.94 -0.16
C SER A 80 -11.54 12.73 1.13
N GLY A 81 -12.83 13.08 1.16
CA GLY A 81 -13.67 12.88 2.35
C GLY A 81 -14.03 11.42 2.66
N LYS A 82 -14.09 10.54 1.64
CA LYS A 82 -14.44 9.12 1.84
C LYS A 82 -13.31 8.30 2.46
N PHE A 83 -12.05 8.71 2.30
CA PHE A 83 -10.90 7.99 2.88
C PHE A 83 -10.84 8.17 4.39
N ALA A 84 -11.11 9.39 4.87
CA ALA A 84 -11.21 9.67 6.29
C ALA A 84 -12.28 8.79 6.96
N ASP A 85 -13.45 8.63 6.32
CA ASP A 85 -14.51 7.74 6.80
C ASP A 85 -14.08 6.25 6.78
N ILE A 86 -13.25 5.86 5.81
CA ILE A 86 -12.66 4.53 5.70
C ILE A 86 -11.42 4.38 6.62
N GLY A 87 -11.07 5.39 7.42
CA GLY A 87 -10.00 5.32 8.42
C GLY A 87 -8.60 5.63 7.91
N ILE A 88 -8.47 6.08 6.65
CA ILE A 88 -7.23 6.64 6.10
C ILE A 88 -7.28 8.14 6.33
N ASP A 89 -6.48 8.62 7.28
CA ASP A 89 -6.43 10.04 7.66
C ASP A 89 -5.70 10.92 6.63
N ASP A 90 -6.11 12.20 6.54
CA ASP A 90 -5.54 13.16 5.59
C ASP A 90 -4.04 13.38 5.82
N ASP A 91 -3.59 13.38 7.09
CA ASP A 91 -2.18 13.52 7.47
C ASP A 91 -1.32 12.37 6.91
N PHE A 92 -1.85 11.13 6.93
CA PHE A 92 -1.23 9.97 6.32
C PHE A 92 -1.12 10.13 4.80
N ILE A 93 -2.18 10.59 4.13
CA ILE A 93 -2.17 10.81 2.67
C ILE A 93 -1.10 11.85 2.29
N GLU A 94 -1.03 12.96 3.02
CA GLU A 94 -0.03 14.00 2.82
C GLU A 94 1.39 13.47 3.06
N SER A 95 1.60 12.78 4.19
CA SER A 95 2.88 12.17 4.54
C SER A 95 3.37 11.18 3.47
N VAL A 96 2.47 10.36 2.91
CA VAL A 96 2.82 9.43 1.82
C VAL A 96 3.22 10.20 0.56
N SER A 97 2.44 11.22 0.18
CA SER A 97 2.67 12.05 -1.01
C SER A 97 4.06 12.67 -1.02
N GLU A 98 4.52 13.15 0.14
CA GLU A 98 5.82 13.80 0.30
C GLU A 98 6.98 12.81 0.45
N SER A 99 6.73 11.65 1.06
CA SER A 99 7.80 10.68 1.40
C SER A 99 8.46 10.01 0.19
N ILE A 100 7.74 9.80 -0.92
CA ILE A 100 8.30 9.16 -2.13
C ILE A 100 8.75 10.20 -3.16
N GLY A 101 9.94 10.77 -2.93
CA GLY A 101 10.64 11.59 -3.91
C GLY A 101 11.11 10.81 -5.16
N PRO A 102 11.45 11.50 -6.26
CA PRO A 102 12.07 10.88 -7.44
C PRO A 102 13.31 10.05 -7.07
N GLY A 103 13.42 8.86 -7.64
CA GLY A 103 14.50 7.92 -7.36
C GLY A 103 14.33 7.05 -6.11
N ASN A 104 13.22 7.21 -5.37
CA ASN A 104 12.89 6.37 -4.22
C ASN A 104 11.90 5.26 -4.58
N SER A 105 11.74 4.31 -3.68
CA SER A 105 10.78 3.22 -3.76
C SER A 105 10.08 3.03 -2.43
N ALA A 106 8.82 2.61 -2.43
CA ALA A 106 8.12 2.19 -1.23
C ALA A 106 7.46 0.82 -1.41
N ILE A 107 7.11 0.23 -0.28
CA ILE A 107 6.27 -0.94 -0.20
C ILE A 107 5.02 -0.56 0.61
N PHE A 108 3.86 -0.85 0.04
CA PHE A 108 2.57 -0.72 0.71
C PHE A 108 2.16 -2.10 1.20
N LEU A 109 1.75 -2.19 2.45
CA LEU A 109 1.39 -3.43 3.12
C LEU A 109 -0.01 -3.29 3.70
N LEU A 110 -0.86 -4.27 3.43
CA LEU A 110 -2.08 -4.48 4.21
C LEU A 110 -1.78 -5.60 5.20
N ILE A 111 -1.94 -5.30 6.49
CA ILE A 111 -1.43 -6.12 7.58
C ILE A 111 -2.61 -6.47 8.49
N ARG A 112 -2.85 -7.78 8.69
CA ARG A 112 -3.85 -8.28 9.63
C ARG A 112 -3.34 -8.24 11.07
N ASP A 113 -2.08 -8.60 11.25
CA ASP A 113 -1.44 -8.77 12.56
C ASP A 113 0.07 -8.56 12.45
N VAL A 114 0.69 -7.96 13.46
CA VAL A 114 2.12 -7.66 13.45
C VAL A 114 2.71 -7.53 14.85
N GLN A 115 3.84 -8.20 15.08
CA GLN A 115 4.71 -7.98 16.23
C GLN A 115 5.62 -6.77 15.94
N LYS A 116 5.06 -5.58 16.11
CA LYS A 116 5.65 -4.31 15.65
C LYS A 116 7.11 -4.15 16.05
N GLU A 117 7.43 -4.34 17.33
CA GLU A 117 8.76 -4.09 17.86
C GLU A 117 9.81 -4.97 17.15
N ARG A 118 9.51 -6.26 16.99
CA ARG A 118 10.40 -7.22 16.31
C ARG A 118 10.53 -6.92 14.82
N VAL A 119 9.43 -6.62 14.15
CA VAL A 119 9.48 -6.29 12.73
C VAL A 119 10.29 -5.01 12.49
N MET A 120 10.13 -4.00 13.34
CA MET A 120 10.90 -2.76 13.24
C MET A 120 12.39 -2.99 13.44
N GLU A 121 12.80 -3.78 14.44
CA GLU A 121 14.21 -4.16 14.66
C GLU A 121 14.83 -4.81 13.41
N GLU A 122 14.08 -5.69 12.76
CA GLU A 122 14.53 -6.45 11.60
C GLU A 122 14.63 -5.62 10.31
N ILE A 123 13.88 -4.52 10.21
CA ILE A 123 13.90 -3.64 9.03
C ILE A 123 14.64 -2.31 9.26
N GLU A 124 15.07 -2.00 10.49
CA GLU A 124 15.76 -0.75 10.84
C GLU A 124 17.03 -0.55 10.01
N GLY A 125 17.74 -1.63 9.70
CA GLY A 125 18.95 -1.62 8.86
C GLY A 125 18.74 -1.12 7.42
N TYR A 126 17.49 -1.08 6.94
CA TYR A 126 17.13 -0.51 5.64
C TYR A 126 16.81 0.98 5.71
N ALA A 127 16.86 1.58 6.91
CA ALA A 127 16.47 2.96 7.22
C ALA A 127 15.10 3.37 6.62
N PRO A 128 14.02 2.57 6.82
CA PRO A 128 12.73 2.87 6.23
C PRO A 128 12.03 4.03 6.94
N THR A 129 11.36 4.88 6.18
CA THR A 129 10.30 5.74 6.72
C THR A 129 9.01 4.92 6.77
N VAL A 130 8.47 4.72 7.98
CA VAL A 130 7.25 3.92 8.17
C VAL A 130 6.07 4.83 8.44
N LEU A 131 5.09 4.80 7.54
CA LEU A 131 3.80 5.46 7.68
C LEU A 131 2.74 4.40 7.95
N ARG A 132 1.81 4.69 8.87
CA ARG A 132 0.76 3.75 9.25
C ARG A 132 -0.57 4.47 9.42
N THR A 133 -1.62 3.83 8.95
CA THR A 133 -3.00 4.13 9.28
C THR A 133 -3.69 2.87 9.83
N ASN A 134 -4.82 3.02 10.49
CA ASN A 134 -5.54 1.90 11.12
C ASN A 134 -6.95 1.81 10.55
N LEU A 135 -7.32 0.61 10.10
CA LEU A 135 -8.66 0.33 9.59
C LEU A 135 -9.31 -0.74 10.44
N SER A 136 -10.60 -0.56 10.74
CA SER A 136 -11.43 -1.67 11.22
C SER A 136 -11.65 -2.69 10.09
N PRO A 137 -12.06 -3.93 10.40
CA PRO A 137 -12.39 -4.91 9.36
C PRO A 137 -13.47 -4.43 8.39
N GLU A 138 -14.47 -3.70 8.90
CA GLU A 138 -15.54 -3.11 8.08
C GLU A 138 -15.02 -1.99 7.18
N GLN A 139 -14.13 -1.14 7.70
CA GLN A 139 -13.47 -0.10 6.91
C GLN A 139 -12.60 -0.71 5.81
N GLU A 140 -11.86 -1.76 6.12
CA GLU A 140 -11.06 -2.48 5.14
C GLU A 140 -11.92 -3.09 4.04
N GLU A 141 -13.04 -3.73 4.38
CA GLU A 141 -13.99 -4.26 3.40
C GLU A 141 -14.58 -3.14 2.53
N ASN A 142 -15.01 -2.03 3.15
CA ASN A 142 -15.51 -0.86 2.42
C ASN A 142 -14.43 -0.23 1.51
N LEU A 143 -13.16 -0.23 1.93
CA LEU A 143 -12.03 0.20 1.11
C LEU A 143 -11.96 -0.69 -0.14
N ARG A 144 -12.01 -2.01 0.04
CA ARG A 144 -11.94 -3.00 -1.03
C ARG A 144 -13.09 -2.85 -2.02
N GLU A 145 -14.31 -2.68 -1.53
CA GLU A 145 -15.50 -2.44 -2.36
C GLU A 145 -15.43 -1.11 -3.12
N ALA A 146 -15.01 -0.03 -2.46
CA ALA A 146 -14.91 1.30 -3.05
C ALA A 146 -13.94 1.37 -4.24
N PHE A 147 -12.92 0.51 -4.25
CA PHE A 147 -11.95 0.38 -5.35
C PHE A 147 -12.23 -0.81 -6.28
N GLY A 148 -13.39 -1.46 -6.15
CA GLY A 148 -13.90 -2.42 -7.13
C GLY A 148 -13.22 -3.79 -7.13
N THR A 149 -13.09 -4.45 -5.98
CA THR A 149 -12.93 -5.91 -5.95
C THR A 149 -14.31 -6.56 -5.87
N GLU A 150 -14.74 -7.22 -6.95
CA GLU A 150 -15.84 -8.19 -6.89
C GLU A 150 -15.35 -9.39 -6.06
N ALA A 151 -16.04 -9.72 -4.96
CA ALA A 151 -15.76 -10.93 -4.19
C ALA A 151 -15.91 -12.17 -5.11
N PRO A 152 -15.05 -13.20 -5.02
CA PRO A 152 -15.26 -14.41 -5.82
C PRO A 152 -16.63 -15.01 -5.45
N PRO A 153 -17.41 -15.50 -6.44
CA PRO A 153 -18.71 -16.09 -6.16
C PRO A 153 -18.59 -17.28 -5.22
N ALA A 154 -19.59 -17.41 -4.34
CA ALA A 154 -19.71 -18.40 -3.27
C ALA A 154 -19.65 -19.87 -3.74
#